data_AF-A0A658NKC6-F1
#
_entry.id   AF-A0A658NKC6-F1
#
_cell.length_a   1.000
_cell.length_b   1.000
_cell.length_c   1.000
_cell.angle_alpha   90.00
_cell.angle_beta   90.00
_cell.angle_gamma   90.00
#
_symmetry.space_group_name_H-M   'P 1'
#
loop_
_entity.id
_entity.type
_entity.pdbx_description
1 polymer ?
#
loop_
_entity_poly.entity_id
_entity_poly.type
_entity_poly.pdbx_seq_one_letter_code
_entity_poly.pdbx_strand_id
1 'polypeptide(L)' 'PRLGAVNSEPVDTSAGVLCLPMGAGLLGRVVDSQGQPLDHGGPLAGVTALPMDRSPINAMERDPVREPLDTGVRAI' A
#
# COMPACT_ATOMS: atom_id res chain seq x y z
N PRO A 1 -14.86 4.22 -24.40
CA PRO A 1 -15.64 3.34 -23.49
C PRO A 1 -14.80 2.14 -23.02
N ARG A 2 -14.41 2.08 -21.74
CA ARG A 2 -13.63 0.95 -21.21
C ARG A 2 -14.57 -0.10 -20.62
N LEU A 3 -14.50 -1.31 -21.17
CA LEU A 3 -15.25 -2.50 -20.77
C LEU A 3 -14.58 -3.13 -19.54
N GLY A 4 -15.32 -3.31 -18.44
CA GLY A 4 -14.87 -4.10 -17.28
C GLY A 4 -14.59 -3.37 -15.97
N ALA A 5 -15.10 -2.14 -15.75
CA ALA A 5 -14.96 -1.48 -14.45
C ALA A 5 -15.76 -2.23 -13.37
N VAL A 6 -15.07 -3.01 -12.54
CA VAL A 6 -15.58 -3.37 -11.22
C VAL A 6 -15.55 -2.09 -10.38
N ASN A 7 -16.72 -1.66 -9.92
CA ASN A 7 -16.88 -0.47 -9.09
C ASN A 7 -16.21 -0.70 -7.73
N SER A 8 -14.92 -0.38 -7.62
CA SER A 8 -14.30 -0.08 -6.32
C SER A 8 -14.86 1.26 -5.85
N GLU A 9 -15.45 1.30 -4.67
CA GLU A 9 -16.03 2.54 -4.13
C GLU A 9 -15.00 3.68 -4.18
N PRO A 10 -15.43 4.91 -4.52
CA PRO A 10 -14.53 6.06 -4.62
C PRO A 10 -13.89 6.28 -3.25
N VAL A 11 -12.59 6.01 -3.16
CA VAL A 11 -11.74 6.50 -2.09
C VAL A 11 -11.90 8.01 -2.07
N ASP A 12 -12.37 8.57 -0.95
CA ASP A 12 -12.55 10.00 -0.75
C ASP A 12 -11.22 10.72 -0.95
N THR A 13 -11.02 11.25 -2.16
CA THR A 13 -9.91 12.13 -2.51
C THR A 13 -10.17 13.48 -1.88
N SER A 14 -10.00 13.58 -0.57
CA SER A 14 -9.92 14.86 0.12
C SER A 14 -8.89 15.73 -0.60
N ALA A 15 -9.38 16.85 -1.15
CA ALA A 15 -8.71 17.89 -1.90
C ALA A 15 -7.16 17.79 -1.97
N GLY A 16 -6.66 17.21 -3.06
CA GLY A 16 -5.30 17.45 -3.56
C GLY A 16 -4.21 16.43 -3.23
N VAL A 17 -4.49 15.38 -2.45
CA VAL A 17 -3.48 14.36 -2.10
C VAL A 17 -3.91 12.98 -2.60
N LEU A 18 -3.01 12.28 -3.29
CA LEU A 18 -3.24 10.90 -3.73
C LEU A 18 -3.28 9.96 -2.52
N CYS A 19 -4.42 9.31 -2.32
CA CYS A 19 -4.62 8.29 -1.29
C CYS A 19 -4.63 6.89 -1.92
N LEU A 20 -3.97 5.93 -1.27
CA LEU A 20 -3.92 4.53 -1.69
C LEU A 20 -4.50 3.60 -0.61
N PRO A 21 -5.13 2.49 -1.00
CA PRO A 21 -5.54 1.44 -0.06
C PRO A 21 -4.32 0.75 0.53
N MET A 22 -4.15 0.81 1.86
CA MET A 22 -3.05 0.17 2.58
C MET A 22 -3.59 -0.67 3.74
N GLY A 23 -2.98 -1.82 3.98
CA GLY A 23 -3.35 -2.71 5.08
C GLY A 23 -2.94 -4.15 4.83
N ALA A 24 -3.22 -5.03 5.80
CA ALA A 24 -2.90 -6.46 5.71
C ALA A 24 -3.62 -7.14 4.54
N GLY A 25 -4.73 -6.56 4.06
CA GLY A 25 -5.46 -7.00 2.87
C GLY A 25 -4.68 -7.04 1.56
N LEU A 26 -3.52 -6.38 1.49
CA LEU A 26 -2.65 -6.39 0.33
C LEU A 26 -1.76 -7.64 0.24
N LEU A 27 -1.59 -8.38 1.34
CA LEU A 27 -0.68 -9.52 1.37
C LEU A 27 -1.15 -10.62 0.41
N GLY A 28 -0.27 -11.03 -0.49
CA GLY A 28 -0.55 -12.05 -1.51
C GLY A 28 -1.38 -11.58 -2.70
N ARG A 29 -1.75 -10.29 -2.76
CA ARG A 29 -2.47 -9.70 -3.90
C ARG A 29 -1.50 -9.10 -4.91
N VAL A 30 -1.95 -8.97 -6.17
CA VAL A 30 -1.25 -8.19 -7.20
C VAL A 30 -2.03 -6.90 -7.43
N VAL A 31 -1.38 -5.76 -7.22
CA VAL A 31 -1.99 -4.43 -7.34
C VAL A 31 -1.18 -3.53 -8.25
N ASP A 32 -1.84 -2.58 -8.91
CA ASP A 32 -1.17 -1.54 -9.70
C ASP A 32 -0.72 -0.35 -8.84
N SER A 33 -0.10 0.65 -9.46
CA SER A 33 0.38 1.86 -8.79
C SER A 33 -0.74 2.78 -8.26
N GLN A 34 -1.99 2.56 -8.70
CA GLN A 34 -3.18 3.27 -8.24
C GLN A 34 -3.96 2.47 -7.18
N GLY A 35 -3.40 1.34 -6.71
CA GLY A 35 -4.01 0.48 -5.71
C GLY A 35 -5.16 -0.38 -6.21
N GLN A 36 -5.33 -0.54 -7.53
CA GLN A 36 -6.35 -1.43 -8.09
C GLN A 36 -5.83 -2.86 -8.22
N PRO A 37 -6.61 -3.89 -7.84
CA PRO A 37 -6.21 -5.29 -7.96
C PRO A 37 -6.17 -5.75 -9.43
N LEU A 38 -5.12 -6.47 -9.80
CA LEU A 38 -4.90 -7.06 -11.13
C LEU A 38 -5.03 -8.59 -11.15
N ASP A 39 -5.36 -9.20 -10.02
CA ASP A 39 -5.31 -10.65 -9.78
C ASP A 39 -6.66 -11.38 -9.88
N HIS A 40 -7.73 -10.71 -10.34
CA HIS A 40 -9.10 -11.23 -10.39
C HIS A 40 -9.65 -11.74 -9.03
N GLY A 41 -8.97 -11.49 -7.91
CA GLY A 41 -9.37 -11.94 -6.57
C GLY A 41 -10.50 -11.13 -5.93
N GLY A 42 -11.24 -10.35 -6.72
CA GLY A 42 -12.27 -9.43 -6.24
C GLY A 42 -11.72 -8.19 -5.53
N PRO A 43 -12.58 -7.42 -4.85
CA PRO A 43 -12.18 -6.20 -4.15
C PRO A 43 -11.14 -6.45 -3.04
N LEU A 44 -10.38 -5.41 -2.69
CA LEU A 44 -9.46 -5.44 -1.54
C LEU A 44 -10.27 -5.26 -0.25
N ALA A 45 -10.09 -6.16 0.72
CA ALA A 45 -10.71 -6.09 2.05
C ALA A 45 -9.62 -5.87 3.12
N GLY A 46 -9.95 -5.24 4.25
CA GLY A 46 -8.97 -4.99 5.31
C GLY A 46 -7.90 -3.96 4.93
N VAL A 47 -8.29 -2.97 4.13
CA VAL A 47 -7.45 -1.84 3.71
C VAL A 47 -8.11 -0.53 4.12
N THR A 48 -7.28 0.46 4.42
CA THR A 48 -7.70 1.84 4.71
C THR A 48 -7.04 2.76 3.68
N ALA A 49 -7.79 3.74 3.18
CA ALA A 49 -7.24 4.77 2.31
C ALA A 49 -6.30 5.67 3.13
N LEU A 50 -5.03 5.70 2.75
CA LEU A 50 -4.01 6.53 3.40
C LEU A 50 -3.28 7.38 2.36
N PRO A 51 -2.86 8.61 2.71
CA PRO A 51 -2.09 9.46 1.79
C PRO A 51 -0.76 8.79 1.44
N MET A 52 -0.38 8.90 0.16
CA MET A 52 0.90 8.43 -0.36
C MET A 52 2.06 9.29 0.14
N ASP A 53 1.87 10.61 0.19
CA ASP A 53 2.85 11.53 0.73
C ASP A 53 2.80 11.53 2.26
N ARG A 54 3.92 11.21 2.91
CA ARG A 54 4.07 11.20 4.36
C ARG A 54 5.37 11.87 4.75
N SER A 55 5.29 12.72 5.76
CA SER A 55 6.47 13.35 6.33
C SER A 55 7.43 12.28 6.89
N PRO A 56 8.73 12.38 6.61
CA PRO A 56 9.72 11.48 7.21
C PRO A 56 9.74 11.59 8.74
N ILE A 57 10.06 10.48 9.41
CA ILE A 57 10.21 10.42 10.87
C ILE A 57 11.40 11.30 11.31
N ASN A 58 11.20 12.09 12.37
CA ASN A 58 12.22 12.95 12.97
C ASN A 58 13.42 12.12 13.45
N ALA A 59 14.65 12.62 13.30
CA ALA A 59 15.86 11.89 13.67
C ALA A 59 15.93 11.52 15.17
N MET A 60 15.41 12.35 16.06
CA MET A 60 15.40 12.11 17.52
C MET A 60 14.30 11.14 17.96
N GLU A 61 13.32 10.86 17.09
CA GLU A 61 12.24 9.89 17.33
C GLU A 61 12.55 8.50 16.78
N ARG A 62 13.67 8.34 16.06
CA ARG A 62 14.07 7.06 15.47
C ARG A 62 14.69 6.15 16.52
N ASP A 63 14.19 4.92 16.60
CA ASP A 63 14.88 3.87 17.33
C ASP A 63 16.20 3.48 16.64
N PRO A 64 17.28 3.25 17.41
CA PRO A 64 18.54 2.74 16.86
C PRO A 64 18.36 1.36 16.20
N VAL A 65 18.90 1.19 14.99
CA VAL A 65 18.90 -0.12 14.30
C VAL A 65 19.86 -1.06 15.02
N ARG A 66 19.33 -2.13 15.63
CA ARG A 66 20.14 -3.13 16.37
C ARG A 66 19.88 -4.57 15.95
N GLU A 67 18.73 -4.86 15.37
CA GLU A 67 18.41 -6.20 14.90
C GLU A 67 18.87 -6.40 13.45
N PRO A 68 19.64 -7.47 13.16
CA PRO A 68 19.94 -7.84 11.78
C PRO A 68 18.70 -8.45 11.09
N LEU A 69 18.51 -8.17 9.81
CA LEU A 69 17.50 -8.80 8.96
C LEU A 69 18.13 -9.96 8.20
N ASP A 70 17.73 -11.19 8.52
CA ASP A 70 18.20 -12.37 7.80
C ASP A 70 17.60 -12.42 6.38
N THR A 71 18.46 -12.57 5.39
CA THR A 71 18.10 -12.66 3.97
C THR A 71 18.01 -14.10 3.47
N GLY A 72 18.53 -15.07 4.24
CA GLY A 72 18.70 -16.46 3.78
C GLY A 72 19.80 -16.67 2.75
N VAL A 73 20.58 -15.64 2.41
CA VAL A 73 21.69 -15.71 1.45
C VAL A 73 23.02 -15.60 2.20
N ARG A 74 23.87 -16.64 2.09
CA ARG A 74 25.15 -16.71 2.85
C ARG A 74 26.15 -15.59 2.53
N ALA A 75 26.04 -14.98 1.36
CA ALA A 75 27.03 -14.06 0.84
C ALA A 75 26.67 -12.56 1.01
N ILE A 76 25.55 -12.24 1.66
CA ILE A 76 25.06 -10.87 1.86
C ILE A 76 25.12 -10.50 3.33
#